data_AF-A0A4U9UQY3-F1
#
_entry.id   AF-A0A4U9UQY3-F1
#
_cell.length_a   1.000
_cell.length_b   1.000
_cell.length_c   1.000
_cell.angle_alpha   90.00
_cell.angle_beta   90.00
_cell.angle_gamma   90.00
#
_symmetry.space_group_name_H-M   'P 1'
#
loop_
_entity.id
_entity.type
_entity.pdbx_description
1 polymer ?
#
loop_
_entity_poly.entity_id
_entity_poly.type
_entity_poly.pdbx_seq_one_letter_code
_entity_poly.pdbx_strand_id
1 'polypeptide(L)'
;MDYKQVSDIELWQGCRQDDLQAYNELFSRFYSRMLHLVSRYVSDTMKAEELCMDQLFHMWVKRQHYRNRQFIYKLNRKYFGDILFDRLIVANINAAKRRIS
;
A
#
# COMPACT_ATOMS: atom_id res chain seq x y z
N MET A 1 -3.07 -12.47 -21.26
CA MET A 1 -4.20 -11.56 -20.95
C MET A 1 -3.62 -10.15 -20.90
N ASP A 2 -4.28 -9.14 -21.48
CA ASP A 2 -3.80 -7.75 -21.35
C ASP A 2 -4.32 -7.15 -20.03
N TYR A 3 -3.51 -7.27 -18.98
CA TYR A 3 -3.87 -6.80 -17.63
C TYR A 3 -4.07 -5.27 -17.56
N LYS A 4 -3.59 -4.49 -18.54
CA LYS A 4 -3.76 -3.03 -18.56
C LYS A 4 -5.20 -2.58 -18.75
N GLN A 5 -6.04 -3.43 -19.35
CA GLN A 5 -7.46 -3.14 -19.58
C GLN A 5 -8.38 -3.76 -18.53
N VAL A 6 -7.81 -4.56 -17.63
CA VAL A 6 -8.52 -5.27 -16.58
C VAL A 6 -8.80 -4.32 -15.41
N SER A 7 -10.00 -4.40 -14.84
CA SER A 7 -10.39 -3.57 -13.71
C SER A 7 -9.61 -3.93 -12.44
N ASP A 8 -9.50 -2.99 -11.49
CA ASP A 8 -8.79 -3.23 -10.23
C ASP A 8 -9.40 -4.40 -9.43
N ILE A 9 -10.71 -4.65 -9.58
CA ILE A 9 -11.41 -5.77 -8.93
C ILE A 9 -10.96 -7.10 -9.54
N GLU A 10 -10.88 -7.18 -10.85
CA GLU A 10 -10.44 -8.39 -11.56
C GLU A 10 -8.95 -8.66 -11.33
N LEU A 11 -8.12 -7.61 -11.32
CA LEU A 11 -6.71 -7.73 -10.92
C LEU A 11 -6.58 -8.29 -9.50
N TRP A 12 -7.40 -7.80 -8.57
CA TRP A 12 -7.41 -8.31 -7.20
C TRP A 12 -7.87 -9.78 -7.12
N GLN A 13 -8.85 -10.18 -7.93
CA GLN A 13 -9.25 -11.59 -8.01
C GLN A 13 -8.10 -12.47 -8.50
N GLY A 14 -7.35 -12.02 -9.50
CA GLY A 14 -6.12 -12.68 -9.95
C GLY A 14 -5.10 -12.79 -8.81
N CYS A 15 -4.87 -11.72 -8.05
CA CYS A 15 -3.97 -11.75 -6.90
C CYS A 15 -4.36 -12.85 -5.89
N ARG A 16 -5.66 -13.05 -5.64
CA ARG A 16 -6.16 -14.11 -4.75
C ARG A 16 -5.96 -15.52 -5.31
N GLN A 17 -5.65 -15.66 -6.59
CA GLN A 17 -5.29 -16.92 -7.24
C GLN A 17 -3.76 -17.03 -7.42
N ASP A 18 -3.00 -16.25 -6.65
CA ASP A 18 -1.53 -16.20 -6.71
C ASP A 18 -0.96 -15.73 -8.05
N ASP A 19 -1.76 -14.99 -8.83
CA ASP A 19 -1.33 -14.37 -10.08
C ASP A 19 -0.43 -13.15 -9.79
N LEU A 20 0.88 -13.38 -9.86
CA LEU A 20 1.92 -12.35 -9.71
C LEU A 20 1.86 -11.28 -10.81
N GLN A 21 1.38 -11.61 -12.02
CA GLN A 21 1.26 -10.62 -13.09
C GLN A 21 0.12 -9.63 -12.80
N ALA A 22 -1.02 -10.15 -12.33
CA ALA A 22 -2.12 -9.32 -11.86
C ALA A 22 -1.69 -8.40 -10.71
N TYR A 23 -0.88 -8.93 -9.77
CA TYR A 23 -0.34 -8.13 -8.67
C TYR A 23 0.65 -7.07 -9.13
N ASN A 24 1.53 -7.36 -10.09
CA ASN A 24 2.47 -6.37 -10.62
C ASN A 24 1.78 -5.20 -11.29
N GLU A 25 0.73 -5.47 -12.07
CA GLU A 25 -0.08 -4.41 -12.69
C GLU A 25 -0.78 -3.56 -11.62
N LEU A 26 -1.37 -4.21 -10.61
CA LEU A 26 -2.00 -3.53 -9.48
C LEU A 26 -0.99 -2.69 -8.69
N PHE A 27 0.19 -3.25 -8.39
CA PHE A 27 1.29 -2.56 -7.73
C PHE A 27 1.66 -1.29 -8.50
N SER A 28 1.88 -1.38 -9.82
CA SER A 28 2.24 -0.23 -10.67
C SER A 28 1.21 0.91 -10.58
N ARG A 29 -0.09 0.57 -10.64
CA ARG A 29 -1.19 1.54 -10.56
C ARG A 29 -1.28 2.24 -9.21
N PHE A 30 -1.18 1.48 -8.13
CA PHE A 30 -1.39 2.02 -6.78
C PHE A 30 -0.12 2.64 -6.19
N TYR A 31 1.07 2.13 -6.52
CA TYR A 31 2.34 2.65 -6.02
C TYR A 31 2.53 4.12 -6.35
N SER A 32 2.37 4.52 -7.61
CA SER A 32 2.55 5.93 -8.02
C SER A 32 1.60 6.88 -7.27
N ARG A 33 0.34 6.47 -7.12
CA ARG A 33 -0.71 7.22 -6.39
C ARG A 33 -0.41 7.31 -4.90
N MET A 34 0.02 6.20 -4.29
CA MET A 34 0.40 6.14 -2.90
C MET A 34 1.62 7.01 -2.63
N LEU A 35 2.69 6.86 -3.42
CA LEU A 35 3.92 7.62 -3.27
C LEU A 35 3.65 9.13 -3.36
N HIS A 36 2.87 9.58 -4.35
CA HIS A 36 2.48 10.98 -4.46
C HIS A 36 1.76 11.51 -3.21
N LEU A 37 0.93 10.68 -2.57
CA LEU A 37 0.25 11.05 -1.33
C LEU A 37 1.22 11.04 -0.12
N VAL A 38 2.04 10.00 0.03
CA VAL A 38 2.99 9.86 1.14
C VAL A 38 4.03 10.97 1.12
N SER A 39 4.53 11.35 -0.06
CA SER A 39 5.50 12.44 -0.21
C SER A 39 4.97 13.81 0.26
N ARG A 40 3.65 13.97 0.46
CA ARG A 40 3.08 15.18 1.07
C ARG A 40 3.23 15.23 2.59
N TYR A 41 3.45 14.08 3.23
CA TYR A 41 3.60 13.93 4.68
C TYR A 41 5.02 13.55 5.10
N VAL A 42 5.77 12.91 4.20
CA VAL A 42 7.13 12.43 4.42
C VAL A 42 8.05 13.08 3.42
N SER A 43 8.91 13.99 3.88
CA SER A 43 9.89 14.69 3.03
C SER A 43 11.04 13.79 2.60
N ASP A 44 11.29 12.72 3.34
CA ASP A 44 12.31 11.72 3.05
C ASP A 44 11.77 10.74 1.99
N THR A 45 12.21 10.90 0.74
CA THR A 45 11.78 10.07 -0.38
C THR A 45 12.00 8.58 -0.12
N MET A 46 13.14 8.19 0.45
CA MET A 46 13.46 6.79 0.70
C MET A 46 12.47 6.18 1.69
N LYS A 47 12.15 6.90 2.79
CA LYS A 47 11.12 6.47 3.74
C LYS A 47 9.72 6.44 3.11
N ALA A 48 9.41 7.38 2.23
CA ALA A 48 8.12 7.41 1.55
C ALA A 48 7.93 6.18 0.65
N GLU A 49 8.97 5.80 -0.09
CA GLU A 49 9.00 4.61 -0.93
C GLU A 49 8.90 3.34 -0.09
N GLU A 50 9.70 3.22 0.98
CA GLU A 50 9.69 2.08 1.92
C GLU A 50 8.28 1.86 2.49
N LEU A 51 7.63 2.91 2.99
CA LEU A 51 6.27 2.84 3.52
C LEU A 51 5.25 2.33 2.48
N CYS A 52 5.38 2.78 1.23
CA CYS A 52 4.51 2.35 0.13
C CYS A 52 4.75 0.88 -0.22
N MET A 53 6.02 0.48 -0.34
CA MET A 53 6.42 -0.90 -0.65
C MET A 53 5.97 -1.87 0.45
N ASP A 54 6.20 -1.53 1.71
CA ASP A 54 5.77 -2.34 2.86
C ASP A 54 4.26 -2.53 2.89
N GLN A 55 3.51 -1.47 2.61
CA GLN A 55 2.04 -1.55 2.61
C GLN A 55 1.52 -2.42 1.47
N LEU A 56 2.08 -2.30 0.27
CA LEU A 56 1.74 -3.13 -0.88
C LEU A 56 2.13 -4.59 -0.64
N PHE A 57 3.34 -4.84 -0.15
CA PHE A 57 3.81 -6.17 0.22
C PHE A 57 2.91 -6.82 1.30
N HIS A 58 2.51 -6.06 2.33
CA HIS A 58 1.60 -6.57 3.35
C HIS A 58 0.25 -6.97 2.77
N MET A 59 -0.23 -6.26 1.75
CA MET A 59 -1.45 -6.64 1.04
C MET A 59 -1.28 -7.93 0.26
N TRP A 60 -0.15 -8.12 -0.43
CA TRP A 60 0.17 -9.39 -1.08
C TRP A 60 0.22 -10.56 -0.10
N VAL A 61 0.95 -10.43 1.00
CA VAL A 61 1.06 -11.49 2.02
C VAL A 61 -0.33 -11.86 2.58
N LYS A 62 -1.19 -10.87 2.79
CA LYS A 62 -2.54 -11.07 3.35
C LYS A 62 -3.64 -11.25 2.30
N ARG A 63 -3.32 -11.41 1.02
CA ARG A 63 -4.29 -11.44 -0.09
C ARG A 63 -5.44 -12.44 0.11
N GLN A 64 -5.14 -13.60 0.68
CA GLN A 64 -6.12 -14.65 0.96
C GLN A 64 -7.09 -14.31 2.10
N HIS A 65 -6.68 -13.42 3.01
CA HIS A 65 -7.48 -13.03 4.17
C HIS A 65 -8.44 -11.87 3.90
N TYR A 66 -8.23 -11.11 2.82
CA TYR A 66 -9.08 -9.97 2.48
C TYR A 66 -10.27 -10.39 1.60
N ARG A 67 -11.48 -9.98 1.99
CA ARG A 67 -12.65 -10.02 1.10
C ARG A 67 -12.49 -9.00 -0.03
N ASN A 68 -13.03 -9.28 -1.22
CA ASN A 68 -12.88 -8.44 -2.42
C ASN A 68 -13.18 -6.94 -2.21
N ARG A 69 -14.15 -6.60 -1.34
CA ARG A 69 -14.46 -5.18 -1.03
C ARG A 69 -13.42 -4.52 -0.11
N GLN A 70 -12.80 -5.27 0.81
CA GLN A 70 -11.84 -4.72 1.76
C GLN A 70 -10.59 -4.18 1.08
N PHE A 71 -10.22 -4.75 -0.08
CA PHE A 71 -9.13 -4.29 -0.92
C PHE A 71 -9.34 -2.84 -1.42
N ILE A 72 -10.48 -2.57 -2.06
CA ILE A 72 -10.79 -1.22 -2.58
C ILE A 72 -10.86 -0.21 -1.44
N TYR A 73 -11.42 -0.58 -0.29
CA TYR A 73 -11.45 0.30 0.88
C TYR A 73 -10.05 0.63 1.41
N LYS A 74 -9.15 -0.36 1.51
CA LYS A 74 -7.78 -0.15 2.00
C LYS A 74 -6.89 0.67 1.07
N LEU A 75 -7.20 0.67 -0.22
CA LEU A 75 -6.51 1.48 -1.23
C LEU A 75 -7.17 2.85 -1.47
N ASN A 76 -8.33 3.10 -0.87
CA ASN A 76 -8.99 4.39 -0.97
C ASN A 76 -8.25 5.42 -0.10
N ARG A 77 -8.07 6.62 -0.64
CA ARG A 77 -7.30 7.75 -0.05
C ARG A 77 -7.61 7.98 1.43
N LYS A 78 -8.86 7.78 1.85
CA LYS A 78 -9.30 7.95 3.24
C LYS A 78 -8.65 6.93 4.19
N TYR A 79 -8.75 5.64 3.87
CA TYR A 79 -8.23 4.58 4.72
C TYR A 79 -6.71 4.48 4.66
N PHE A 80 -6.14 4.75 3.48
CA PHE A 80 -4.70 4.83 3.33
C PHE A 80 -4.13 6.02 4.13
N GLY A 81 -4.81 7.16 4.14
CA GLY A 81 -4.46 8.31 4.99
C GLY A 81 -4.45 7.96 6.48
N ASP A 82 -5.45 7.23 6.97
CA ASP A 82 -5.54 6.82 8.38
C ASP A 82 -4.41 5.84 8.75
N ILE A 83 -4.16 4.81 7.93
CA ILE A 83 -3.04 3.85 8.14
C ILE A 83 -1.68 4.58 8.07
N LEU A 84 -1.53 5.50 7.12
CA LEU A 84 -0.31 6.28 6.99
C LEU A 84 -0.09 7.16 8.22
N PHE A 85 -1.15 7.79 8.73
CA PHE A 85 -1.12 8.58 9.95
C PHE A 85 -0.70 7.72 11.15
N ASP A 86 -1.30 6.54 11.33
CA ASP A 86 -0.91 5.60 12.39
C ASP A 86 0.57 5.20 12.29
N ARG A 87 1.03 4.84 11.09
CA ARG A 87 2.43 4.46 10.86
C ARG A 87 3.39 5.63 11.07
N LEU A 88 3.01 6.85 10.69
CA LEU A 88 3.80 8.06 10.93
C LEU A 88 3.87 8.43 12.41
N ILE A 89 2.77 8.31 13.13
CA ILE A 89 2.72 8.51 14.59
C ILE A 89 3.61 7.47 15.28
N VAL A 90 3.51 6.19 14.92
CA VAL A 90 4.37 5.13 15.47
C VAL A 90 5.84 5.40 15.14
N ALA A 91 6.16 5.79 13.90
CA ALA A 91 7.53 6.13 13.50
C ALA A 91 8.09 7.32 14.30
N ASN A 92 7.30 8.38 14.49
CA ASN A 92 7.69 9.54 15.29
C ASN A 92 7.86 9.21 16.78
N ILE A 93 6.94 8.43 17.37
CA ILE A 93 7.06 7.97 18.76
C ILE A 93 8.33 7.13 18.95
N ASN A 94 8.62 6.23 18.01
CA ASN A 94 9.83 5.40 18.06
C ASN A 94 11.10 6.21 17.87
N ALA A 95 11.08 7.22 16.98
CA ALA A 95 12.20 8.14 16.79
C ALA A 95 12.44 9.01 18.05
N ALA A 96 11.39 9.45 18.72
CA ALA A 96 11.49 10.18 19.99
C ALA A 96 12.07 9.30 21.11
N LYS A 97 11.64 8.04 21.23
CA LYS A 97 12.20 7.08 22.21
C LYS A 97 13.69 6.80 22.01
N ARG A 98 14.17 6.77 20.76
CA ARG A 98 15.60 6.55 20.45
C ARG A 98 16.51 7.76 20.75
N ARG A 99 15.96 8.96 20.98
CA ARG A 99 16.74 10.16 21.34
C ARG A 99 16.97 10.33 22.84
N ILE A 100 16.29 9.53 23.66
CA ILE A 100 16.31 9.62 25.14
C ILE A 100 17.04 8.41 25.74
N SER A 101 17.58 7.52 24.90
CA SER A 101 18.44 6.38 25.25
C SER A 101 19.85 6.61 24.75
#